data_AF-A0A938B501-F1
#
_entry.id   AF-A0A938B501-F1
#
_cell.length_a   1.000
_cell.length_b   1.000
_cell.length_c   1.000
_cell.angle_alpha   90.00
_cell.angle_beta   90.00
_cell.angle_gamma   90.00
#
_symmetry.space_group_name_H-M   'P 1'
#
loop_
_entity.id
_entity.type
_entity.pdbx_description
1 polymer ?
#
loop_
_entity_poly.entity_id
_entity_poly.type
_entity_poly.pdbx_seq_one_letter_code
_entity_poly.pdbx_strand_id
1 'polypeptide(L)'
;MVSRAWLRPIEPADMEPSFWTLLLGTVLLRPYVFVFMTVYLIISTVQFGVKRTLSFMILGYWLVFLAEYSSTRNGFPFGWYYYIDTTRHQELWVSNVPFMDSLSFIFLAYASYTTALLLWVPLWRSRCDLQFVDTKALRRSPAVLVLAVMFFVLIDVVIDPVALRGSRWFLGQIYGYNEEGIYFGVPLANFGGWAIVGLALITL
;
A
#
# COMPACT_ATOMS: atom_id res chain seq x y z
N MET A 1 0.86 54.49 23.92
CA MET A 1 -0.03 53.34 24.20
C MET A 1 0.23 52.30 23.10
N VAL A 2 1.19 51.39 23.29
CA VAL A 2 1.50 50.33 22.32
C VAL A 2 0.79 49.06 22.78
N SER A 3 -0.11 48.57 21.94
CA SER A 3 -0.96 47.40 22.16
C SER A 3 -0.13 46.13 22.40
N ARG A 4 -0.28 45.54 23.60
CA ARG A 4 0.30 44.24 24.01
C ARG A 4 -0.54 43.07 23.48
N ALA A 5 -0.82 43.03 22.17
CA ALA A 5 -1.69 41.98 21.59
C ALA A 5 -0.95 40.70 21.14
N TRP A 6 0.38 40.61 21.31
CA TRP A 6 1.20 39.59 20.63
C TRP A 6 1.82 38.50 21.53
N LEU A 7 1.33 38.30 22.75
CA LEU A 7 1.82 37.24 23.65
C LEU A 7 0.66 36.41 24.19
N ARG A 8 -0.13 35.79 23.30
CA ARG A 8 -0.90 34.61 23.73
C ARG A 8 0.07 33.44 23.83
N PRO A 9 0.08 32.67 24.94
CA PRO A 9 0.78 31.40 24.99
C PRO A 9 0.26 30.52 23.85
N ILE A 10 1.17 29.92 23.08
CA ILE A 10 0.82 28.90 22.08
C ILE A 10 0.14 27.76 22.86
N GLU A 11 -1.14 27.51 22.61
CA GLU A 11 -1.82 26.38 23.24
C GLU A 11 -1.24 25.08 22.66
N PRO A 12 -1.21 23.96 23.41
CA PRO A 12 -0.72 22.68 22.88
C PRO A 12 -1.44 22.23 21.59
N ALA A 13 -2.67 22.71 21.37
CA ALA A 13 -3.46 22.47 20.18
C ALA A 13 -3.01 23.28 18.94
N ASP A 14 -2.25 24.36 19.13
CA ASP A 14 -1.69 25.21 18.07
C ASP A 14 -0.29 24.75 17.61
N MET A 15 0.31 23.78 18.29
CA MET A 15 1.59 23.21 17.87
C MET A 15 1.38 22.19 16.77
N GLU A 16 2.04 22.42 15.62
CA GLU A 16 2.15 21.42 14.57
C GLU A 16 2.64 20.09 15.17
N PRO A 17 1.94 18.98 14.92
CA PRO A 17 2.27 17.69 15.50
C PRO A 17 3.68 17.30 15.10
N SER A 18 4.47 16.84 16.08
CA SER A 18 5.82 16.36 15.81
C SER A 18 5.79 15.13 14.89
N PHE A 19 6.88 14.91 14.15
CA PHE A 19 7.04 13.72 13.32
C PHE A 19 6.75 12.41 14.09
N TRP A 20 7.23 12.30 15.33
CA TRP A 20 7.02 11.12 16.17
C TRP A 20 5.55 10.95 16.57
N THR A 21 4.84 12.06 16.82
CA THR A 21 3.40 12.04 17.10
C THR A 21 2.62 11.52 15.90
N LEU A 22 2.94 12.00 14.69
CA LEU A 22 2.30 11.54 13.46
C LEU A 22 2.63 10.07 13.15
N LEU A 23 3.88 9.65 13.37
CA LEU A 23 4.28 8.26 13.19
C LEU A 23 3.49 7.33 14.11
N LEU A 24 3.40 7.68 15.40
CA LEU A 24 2.62 6.91 16.37
C LEU A 24 1.13 6.92 16.01
N GLY A 25 0.58 8.06 15.63
CA GLY A 25 -0.81 8.18 15.18
C GLY A 25 -1.10 7.33 13.94
N THR A 26 -0.17 7.23 12.99
CA THR A 26 -0.27 6.31 11.83
C THR A 26 -0.39 4.86 12.26
N VAL A 27 0.42 4.42 13.23
CA VAL A 27 0.38 3.05 13.75
C VAL A 27 -0.93 2.76 14.48
N LEU A 28 -1.40 3.71 15.28
CA LEU A 28 -2.63 3.57 16.08
C LEU A 28 -3.90 3.63 15.22
N LEU A 29 -3.93 4.46 14.18
CA LEU A 29 -5.06 4.59 13.26
C LEU A 29 -5.15 3.44 12.25
N ARG A 30 -4.01 2.81 11.93
CA ARG A 30 -3.90 1.78 10.88
C ARG A 30 -3.24 0.49 11.39
N PRO A 31 -3.69 -0.10 12.51
CA PRO A 31 -3.00 -1.23 13.13
C PRO A 31 -2.90 -2.43 12.18
N TYR A 32 -3.91 -2.64 11.32
CA TYR A 32 -3.92 -3.70 10.31
C TYR A 32 -2.75 -3.59 9.31
N VAL A 33 -2.39 -2.38 8.85
CA VAL A 33 -1.27 -2.16 7.93
C VAL A 33 0.05 -2.63 8.57
N PHE A 34 0.28 -2.27 9.83
CA PHE A 34 1.51 -2.61 10.54
C PHE A 34 1.57 -4.08 10.96
N VAL A 35 0.42 -4.71 11.23
CA VAL A 35 0.36 -6.18 11.44
C VAL A 35 0.76 -6.90 10.15
N PHE A 36 0.14 -6.58 9.01
CA PHE A 36 0.49 -7.20 7.73
C PHE A 36 1.93 -6.90 7.31
N MET A 37 2.40 -5.67 7.53
CA MET A 37 3.80 -5.32 7.29
C MET A 37 4.75 -6.13 8.18
N THR A 38 4.43 -6.34 9.46
CA THR A 38 5.26 -7.15 10.35
C THR A 38 5.33 -8.60 9.88
N VAL A 39 4.18 -9.18 9.51
CA VAL A 39 4.12 -10.53 8.92
C VAL A 39 4.97 -10.61 7.64
N TYR A 40 4.83 -9.64 6.74
CA TYR A 40 5.67 -9.52 5.54
C TYR A 40 7.15 -9.47 5.90
N LEU A 41 7.57 -8.58 6.81
CA LEU A 41 8.97 -8.39 7.18
C LEU A 41 9.57 -9.67 7.75
N ILE A 42 8.83 -10.40 8.60
CA ILE A 42 9.30 -11.66 9.18
C ILE A 42 9.44 -12.73 8.10
N ILE A 43 8.36 -13.02 7.35
CA ILE A 43 8.34 -14.14 6.40
C ILE A 43 9.28 -13.85 5.21
N SER A 44 9.24 -12.64 4.66
CA SER A 44 10.11 -12.24 3.55
C SER A 44 11.58 -12.25 3.95
N THR A 45 11.91 -11.83 5.18
CA THR A 45 13.29 -11.89 5.68
C THR A 45 13.80 -13.33 5.76
N VAL A 46 12.96 -14.25 6.25
CA VAL A 46 13.32 -15.67 6.32
C VAL A 46 13.47 -16.27 4.91
N GLN A 47 12.59 -15.89 3.97
CA GLN A 47 12.57 -16.47 2.62
C GLN A 47 13.65 -15.89 1.68
N PHE A 48 13.87 -14.57 1.73
CA PHE A 48 14.69 -13.84 0.74
C PHE A 48 15.89 -13.12 1.34
N GLY A 49 15.95 -13.01 2.67
CA GLY A 49 16.99 -12.30 3.41
C GLY A 49 16.71 -10.80 3.59
N VAL A 50 17.15 -10.26 4.73
CA VAL A 50 16.92 -8.86 5.16
C VAL A 50 17.21 -7.84 4.05
N LYS A 51 18.36 -7.97 3.37
CA LYS A 51 18.78 -7.01 2.35
C LYS A 51 17.75 -6.89 1.22
N ARG A 52 17.26 -8.02 0.69
CA ARG A 52 16.28 -8.02 -0.40
C ARG A 52 14.93 -7.51 0.06
N THR A 53 14.48 -7.92 1.24
CA THR A 53 13.22 -7.47 1.84
C THR A 53 13.21 -5.95 2.01
N LEU A 54 14.26 -5.38 2.61
CA LEU A 54 14.33 -3.93 2.81
C LEU A 54 14.51 -3.15 1.50
N SER A 55 15.34 -3.64 0.57
CA SER A 55 15.49 -3.00 -0.74
C SER A 55 14.18 -3.01 -1.53
N PHE A 56 13.45 -4.13 -1.56
CA PHE A 56 12.14 -4.22 -2.20
C PHE A 56 11.13 -3.27 -1.55
N MET A 57 11.06 -3.23 -0.21
CA MET A 57 10.17 -2.34 0.50
C MET A 57 10.45 -0.87 0.19
N ILE A 58 11.71 -0.43 0.21
CA ILE A 58 12.08 0.97 -0.04
C ILE A 58 11.83 1.34 -1.50
N LEU A 59 12.33 0.54 -2.45
CA LEU A 59 12.18 0.83 -3.88
C LEU A 59 10.72 0.74 -4.32
N GLY A 60 10.02 -0.29 -3.85
CA GLY A 60 8.60 -0.47 -4.11
C GLY A 60 7.76 0.66 -3.53
N TYR A 61 8.06 1.11 -2.31
CA TYR A 61 7.34 2.23 -1.68
C TYR A 61 7.42 3.48 -2.55
N TRP A 62 8.62 3.83 -3.02
CA TRP A 62 8.80 5.00 -3.88
C TRP A 62 8.15 4.83 -5.25
N LEU A 63 8.21 3.63 -5.84
CA LEU A 63 7.53 3.33 -7.11
C LEU A 63 6.02 3.56 -6.99
N VAL A 64 5.40 3.00 -5.94
CA VAL A 64 3.95 3.14 -5.71
C VAL A 64 3.61 4.58 -5.35
N PHE A 65 4.36 5.20 -4.45
CA PHE A 65 4.16 6.61 -4.09
C PHE A 65 4.17 7.52 -5.33
N LEU A 66 5.07 7.30 -6.28
CA LEU A 66 5.11 8.09 -7.52
C LEU A 66 3.88 7.85 -8.41
N ALA A 67 3.37 6.62 -8.45
CA ALA A 67 2.13 6.29 -9.16
C ALA A 67 0.90 6.95 -8.50
N GLU A 68 0.82 6.88 -7.18
CA GLU A 68 -0.21 7.55 -6.36
C GLU A 68 -0.17 9.08 -6.54
N TYR A 69 1.03 9.64 -6.42
CA TYR A 69 1.29 11.08 -6.59
C TYR A 69 0.93 11.57 -7.99
N SER A 70 1.18 10.75 -9.02
CA SER A 70 0.78 11.02 -10.40
C SER A 70 -0.75 10.98 -10.55
N SER A 71 -1.39 9.91 -10.08
CA SER A 71 -2.84 9.69 -10.26
C SER A 71 -3.67 10.80 -9.61
N THR A 72 -3.25 11.27 -8.44
CA THR A 72 -3.91 12.39 -7.75
C THR A 72 -3.80 13.74 -8.49
N ARG A 73 -2.98 13.85 -9.55
CA ARG A 73 -2.79 15.08 -10.35
C ARG A 73 -3.29 14.97 -11.77
N ASN A 74 -3.02 13.84 -12.43
CA ASN A 74 -3.30 13.64 -13.85
C ASN A 74 -4.20 12.42 -14.13
N GLY A 75 -4.56 11.65 -13.10
CA GLY A 75 -5.40 10.46 -13.24
C GLY A 75 -4.71 9.19 -13.73
N PHE A 76 -3.38 9.19 -13.93
CA PHE A 76 -2.63 8.01 -14.32
C PHE A 76 -1.65 7.56 -13.21
N PRO A 77 -1.56 6.26 -12.87
CA PRO A 77 -2.22 5.15 -13.53
C PRO A 77 -3.61 4.74 -12.99
N PHE A 78 -4.02 5.15 -11.79
CA PHE A 78 -5.18 4.55 -11.11
C PHE A 78 -6.54 5.23 -11.38
N GLY A 79 -6.59 6.17 -12.33
CA GLY A 79 -7.74 7.07 -12.49
C GLY A 79 -7.58 8.34 -11.64
N TRP A 80 -8.47 9.31 -11.85
CA TRP A 80 -8.39 10.60 -11.16
C TRP A 80 -9.16 10.56 -9.84
N TYR A 81 -8.44 10.36 -8.74
CA TYR A 81 -8.97 10.37 -7.38
C TYR A 81 -8.22 11.37 -6.50
N TYR A 82 -8.77 11.62 -5.33
CA TYR A 82 -8.21 12.48 -4.32
C TYR A 82 -8.35 11.84 -2.92
N TYR A 83 -7.36 12.09 -2.08
CA TYR A 83 -7.42 11.74 -0.67
C TYR A 83 -8.12 12.84 0.12
N ILE A 84 -8.86 12.44 1.16
CA ILE A 84 -9.53 13.34 2.09
C ILE A 84 -8.57 13.62 3.25
N ASP A 85 -8.26 14.89 3.49
CA ASP A 85 -7.18 15.35 4.37
C ASP A 85 -7.57 15.44 5.87
N THR A 86 -8.70 14.85 6.26
CA THR A 86 -9.22 14.91 7.65
C THR A 86 -8.21 14.44 8.71
N THR A 87 -7.35 13.49 8.35
CA THR A 87 -6.34 12.88 9.24
C THR A 87 -4.94 13.45 9.07
N ARG A 88 -4.76 14.54 8.32
CA ARG A 88 -3.43 15.11 7.99
C ARG A 88 -2.57 15.46 9.21
N HIS A 89 -3.20 15.87 10.30
CA HIS A 89 -2.52 16.21 11.56
C HIS A 89 -2.48 15.04 12.57
N GLN A 90 -2.91 13.85 12.16
CA GLN A 90 -3.00 12.66 13.02
C GLN A 90 -2.18 11.48 12.50
N GLU A 91 -1.91 11.40 11.20
CA GLU A 91 -1.06 10.37 10.60
C GLU A 91 -0.01 10.97 9.66
N LEU A 92 0.94 10.16 9.23
CA LEU A 92 1.98 10.58 8.31
C LEU A 92 1.44 10.67 6.89
N TRP A 93 1.79 11.78 6.23
CA TRP A 93 1.50 12.03 4.83
C TRP A 93 2.80 12.40 4.12
N VAL A 94 2.96 11.92 2.90
CA VAL A 94 4.02 12.36 1.99
C VAL A 94 3.34 13.19 0.90
N SER A 95 3.56 14.51 0.92
CA SER A 95 2.79 15.46 0.10
C SER A 95 1.27 15.35 0.34
N ASN A 96 0.51 14.82 -0.62
CA ASN A 96 -0.95 14.64 -0.58
C ASN A 96 -1.37 13.16 -0.53
N VAL A 97 -0.42 12.24 -0.30
CA VAL A 97 -0.67 10.80 -0.24
C VAL A 97 -0.40 10.32 1.19
N PRO A 98 -1.32 9.58 1.84
CA PRO A 98 -1.07 8.96 3.13
C PRO A 98 0.11 7.99 3.08
N PHE A 99 1.00 8.04 4.07
CA PHE A 99 2.20 7.18 4.11
C PHE A 99 1.85 5.68 4.11
N MET A 100 0.75 5.31 4.78
CA MET A 100 0.29 3.93 4.91
C MET A 100 -0.14 3.30 3.58
N ASP A 101 -0.56 4.12 2.62
CA ASP A 101 -1.18 3.68 1.38
C ASP A 101 -0.16 2.96 0.50
N SER A 102 0.92 3.65 0.11
CA SER A 102 1.98 3.09 -0.72
C SER A 102 2.73 1.95 -0.03
N LEU A 103 2.76 1.95 1.31
CA LEU A 103 3.34 0.88 2.11
C LEU A 103 2.53 -0.43 2.01
N SER A 104 1.21 -0.32 1.85
CA SER A 104 0.33 -1.49 1.78
C SER A 104 0.57 -2.34 0.54
N PHE A 105 0.87 -1.71 -0.59
CA PHE A 105 1.19 -2.38 -1.85
C PHE A 105 2.35 -3.38 -1.71
N ILE A 106 3.31 -3.13 -0.80
CA ILE A 106 4.49 -3.98 -0.62
C ILE A 106 4.10 -5.37 -0.13
N PHE A 107 3.31 -5.46 0.94
CA PHE A 107 2.90 -6.75 1.49
C PHE A 107 1.82 -7.42 0.63
N LEU A 108 0.98 -6.65 -0.06
CA LEU A 108 0.00 -7.18 -1.01
C LEU A 108 0.68 -7.81 -2.24
N ALA A 109 1.72 -7.15 -2.77
CA ALA A 109 2.50 -7.67 -3.89
C ALA A 109 3.27 -8.93 -3.47
N TYR A 110 3.87 -8.92 -2.28
CA TYR A 110 4.52 -10.11 -1.72
C TYR A 110 3.54 -11.27 -1.54
N ALA A 111 2.36 -11.03 -0.97
CA ALA A 111 1.33 -12.07 -0.78
C ALA A 111 0.85 -12.63 -2.13
N SER A 112 0.63 -11.76 -3.11
CA SER A 112 0.23 -12.14 -4.47
C SER A 112 1.29 -12.98 -5.18
N TYR A 113 2.55 -12.55 -5.09
CA TYR A 113 3.69 -13.25 -5.67
C TYR A 113 3.94 -14.62 -5.03
N THR A 114 3.92 -14.69 -3.70
CA THR A 114 4.10 -15.97 -2.98
C THR A 114 2.95 -16.94 -3.22
N THR A 115 1.71 -16.44 -3.34
CA THR A 115 0.55 -17.26 -3.74
C THR A 115 0.69 -17.78 -5.17
N ALA A 116 1.17 -16.95 -6.11
CA ALA A 116 1.45 -17.38 -7.47
C ALA A 116 2.54 -18.46 -7.52
N LEU A 117 3.61 -18.32 -6.73
CA LEU A 117 4.63 -19.35 -6.58
C LEU A 117 4.03 -20.66 -6.04
N LEU A 118 3.19 -20.58 -5.00
CA LEU A 118 2.57 -21.75 -4.40
C LEU A 118 1.69 -22.53 -5.38
N LEU A 119 0.99 -21.85 -6.27
CA LEU A 119 0.10 -22.48 -7.23
C LEU A 119 0.81 -23.01 -8.48
N TRP A 120 1.97 -22.43 -8.85
CA TRP A 120 2.66 -22.78 -10.10
C TRP A 120 3.89 -23.65 -9.90
N VAL A 121 4.66 -23.44 -8.83
CA VAL A 121 5.96 -24.08 -8.65
C VAL A 121 5.79 -25.46 -8.00
N PRO A 122 6.53 -26.49 -8.45
CA PRO A 122 6.51 -27.79 -7.79
C PRO A 122 6.86 -27.66 -6.30
N LEU A 123 6.13 -28.39 -5.47
CA LEU A 123 6.37 -28.43 -4.03
C LEU A 123 7.18 -29.68 -3.69
N TRP A 124 8.28 -29.48 -2.99
CA TRP A 124 8.97 -30.58 -2.32
C TRP A 124 8.34 -30.78 -0.95
N ARG A 125 7.93 -32.02 -0.66
CA ARG A 125 7.30 -32.37 0.61
C ARG A 125 8.10 -33.45 1.32
N SER A 126 8.45 -33.22 2.58
CA SER A 126 9.02 -34.21 3.48
C SER A 126 8.33 -34.15 4.85
N ARG A 127 7.54 -35.16 5.19
CA ARG A 127 6.72 -35.21 6.42
C ARG A 127 5.85 -33.94 6.59
N CYS A 128 6.23 -33.06 7.54
CA CYS A 128 5.58 -31.79 7.85
C CYS A 128 6.26 -30.58 7.21
N ASP A 129 7.31 -30.79 6.42
CA ASP A 129 8.06 -29.76 5.71
C ASP A 129 7.57 -29.67 4.26
N LEU A 130 7.13 -28.49 3.85
CA LEU A 130 6.65 -28.18 2.50
C LEU A 130 7.47 -27.00 1.99
N GLN A 131 8.28 -27.24 0.98
CA GLN A 131 9.18 -26.23 0.42
C GLN A 131 8.89 -26.01 -1.07
N PHE A 132 9.06 -24.78 -1.54
CA PHE A 132 9.05 -24.49 -2.96
C PHE A 132 10.30 -25.07 -3.62
N VAL A 133 10.14 -25.74 -4.77
CA VAL A 133 11.28 -26.06 -5.63
C VAL A 133 11.74 -24.77 -6.31
N ASP A 134 12.58 -24.03 -5.58
CA ASP A 134 12.68 -22.60 -5.77
C ASP A 134 13.86 -22.18 -6.65
N THR A 135 13.76 -22.46 -7.95
CA THR A 135 14.77 -22.04 -8.94
C THR A 135 14.51 -20.63 -9.44
N LYS A 136 15.59 -19.88 -9.76
CA LYS A 136 15.49 -18.53 -10.35
C LYS A 136 14.65 -18.51 -11.63
N ALA A 137 14.73 -19.58 -12.43
CA ALA A 137 13.96 -19.71 -13.68
C ALA A 137 12.45 -19.82 -13.42
N LEU A 138 12.04 -20.60 -12.41
CA LEU A 138 10.64 -20.73 -12.03
C LEU A 138 10.10 -19.44 -11.42
N ARG A 139 10.87 -18.79 -10.52
CA ARG A 139 10.51 -17.50 -9.91
C ARG A 139 10.21 -16.39 -10.91
N ARG A 140 10.89 -16.42 -12.05
CA ARG A 140 10.78 -15.42 -13.14
C ARG A 140 10.04 -15.96 -14.35
N SER A 141 9.37 -17.11 -14.21
CA SER A 141 8.61 -17.67 -15.33
C SER A 141 7.43 -16.74 -15.67
N PRO A 142 7.08 -16.62 -16.96
CA PRO A 142 5.94 -15.78 -17.37
C PRO A 142 4.64 -16.16 -16.66
N ALA A 143 4.42 -17.44 -16.40
CA ALA A 143 3.23 -17.92 -15.70
C ALA A 143 3.15 -17.41 -14.26
N VAL A 144 4.25 -17.44 -13.50
CA VAL A 144 4.28 -16.88 -12.13
C VAL A 144 4.05 -15.37 -12.17
N LEU A 145 4.66 -14.65 -13.11
CA LEU A 145 4.48 -13.20 -13.22
C LEU A 145 3.03 -12.84 -13.56
N VAL A 146 2.43 -13.51 -14.53
CA VAL A 146 1.02 -13.29 -14.91
C VAL A 146 0.09 -13.60 -13.74
N LEU A 147 0.27 -14.74 -13.06
CA LEU A 147 -0.53 -15.10 -11.89
C LEU A 147 -0.36 -14.10 -10.74
N ALA A 148 0.87 -13.66 -10.48
CA ALA A 148 1.15 -12.70 -9.41
C ALA A 148 0.48 -11.35 -9.67
N VAL A 149 0.58 -10.81 -10.89
CA VAL A 149 -0.09 -9.57 -11.28
C VAL A 149 -1.62 -9.75 -11.24
N MET A 150 -2.13 -10.88 -11.72
CA MET A 150 -3.56 -11.19 -11.66
C MET A 150 -4.07 -11.22 -10.21
N PHE A 151 -3.38 -11.90 -9.29
CA PHE A 151 -3.77 -11.92 -7.88
C PHE A 151 -3.66 -10.54 -7.23
N PHE A 152 -2.65 -9.76 -7.62
CA PHE A 152 -2.49 -8.39 -7.14
C PHE A 152 -3.67 -7.50 -7.52
N VAL A 153 -4.12 -7.57 -8.78
CA VAL A 153 -5.33 -6.87 -9.24
C VAL A 153 -6.59 -7.43 -8.59
N LEU A 154 -6.71 -8.76 -8.43
CA LEU A 154 -7.88 -9.37 -7.82
C LEU A 154 -8.08 -8.96 -6.36
N ILE A 155 -6.99 -8.73 -5.62
CA ILE A 155 -7.06 -8.18 -4.27
C ILE A 155 -7.71 -6.80 -4.31
N ASP A 156 -7.28 -5.93 -5.23
CA ASP A 156 -7.82 -4.57 -5.38
C ASP A 156 -9.29 -4.55 -5.82
N VAL A 157 -9.67 -5.44 -6.74
CA VAL A 157 -11.08 -5.67 -7.12
C VAL A 157 -11.98 -5.93 -5.91
N VAL A 158 -11.45 -6.52 -4.83
CA VAL A 158 -12.18 -6.73 -3.59
C VAL A 158 -12.03 -5.57 -2.61
N ILE A 159 -10.81 -5.09 -2.40
CA ILE A 159 -10.50 -4.11 -1.35
C ILE A 159 -11.00 -2.71 -1.71
N ASP A 160 -10.81 -2.27 -2.94
CA ASP A 160 -11.06 -0.87 -3.32
C ASP A 160 -12.54 -0.48 -3.20
N PRO A 161 -13.52 -1.28 -3.67
CA PRO A 161 -14.93 -0.99 -3.41
C PRO A 161 -15.30 -0.91 -1.92
N VAL A 162 -14.61 -1.67 -1.07
CA VAL A 162 -14.82 -1.67 0.38
C VAL A 162 -14.22 -0.41 0.99
N ALA A 163 -13.01 -0.03 0.56
CA ALA A 163 -12.30 1.16 1.01
C ALA A 163 -13.00 2.46 0.57
N LEU A 164 -13.49 2.52 -0.68
CA LEU A 164 -14.29 3.63 -1.20
C LEU A 164 -15.58 3.84 -0.41
N ARG A 165 -16.10 2.79 0.24
CA ARG A 165 -17.27 2.83 1.12
C ARG A 165 -16.88 2.79 2.59
N GLY A 166 -15.67 3.22 2.92
CA GLY A 166 -15.11 3.10 4.25
C GLY A 166 -15.94 3.80 5.33
N SER A 167 -16.75 4.81 4.99
CA SER A 167 -17.75 5.41 5.89
C SER A 167 -18.79 4.44 6.46
N ARG A 168 -19.01 3.29 5.81
CA ARG A 168 -19.93 2.22 6.27
C ARG A 168 -19.24 1.17 7.13
N TRP A 169 -17.93 1.28 7.32
CA TRP A 169 -17.09 0.29 7.99
C TRP A 169 -16.04 0.98 8.87
N PHE A 170 -15.09 0.19 9.41
CA PHE A 170 -14.08 0.68 10.35
C PHE A 170 -13.00 1.59 9.71
N LEU A 171 -12.98 1.73 8.39
CA LEU A 171 -11.94 2.49 7.66
C LEU A 171 -12.19 4.00 7.64
N GLY A 172 -13.45 4.44 7.74
CA GLY A 172 -13.82 5.84 7.46
C GLY A 172 -13.65 6.19 5.98
N GLN A 173 -14.20 7.33 5.55
CA GLN A 173 -14.01 7.79 4.18
C GLN A 173 -12.62 8.43 4.05
N ILE A 174 -11.73 7.79 3.29
CA ILE A 174 -10.32 8.19 3.16
C ILE A 174 -9.96 8.78 1.80
N TYR A 175 -10.69 8.43 0.74
CA TYR A 175 -10.50 8.97 -0.61
C TYR A 175 -11.82 8.95 -1.39
N GLY A 176 -11.82 9.58 -2.57
CA GLY A 176 -12.92 9.53 -3.53
C GLY A 176 -12.43 9.75 -4.96
N TYR A 177 -13.22 9.31 -5.94
CA TYR A 177 -12.95 9.56 -7.36
C TYR A 177 -13.63 10.85 -7.83
N ASN A 178 -13.02 11.56 -8.79
CA ASN A 178 -13.65 12.72 -9.42
C ASN A 178 -14.83 12.32 -10.30
N GLU A 179 -14.72 11.17 -10.95
CA GLU A 179 -15.77 10.56 -11.76
C GLU A 179 -16.09 9.17 -11.19
N GLU A 180 -17.37 8.91 -10.93
CA GLU A 180 -17.79 7.61 -10.43
C GLU A 180 -17.56 6.52 -11.46
N GLY A 181 -16.86 5.46 -11.04
CA GLY A 181 -16.63 4.31 -11.90
C GLY A 181 -17.76 3.29 -11.87
N ILE A 182 -17.83 2.50 -12.93
CA ILE A 182 -18.91 1.52 -13.13
C ILE A 182 -18.88 0.36 -12.13
N TYR A 183 -17.72 0.08 -11.51
CA TYR A 183 -17.56 -1.07 -10.62
C TYR A 183 -17.67 -0.63 -9.17
N PHE A 184 -18.88 -0.65 -8.63
CA PHE A 184 -19.19 -0.20 -7.26
C PHE A 184 -18.77 1.25 -6.91
N GLY A 185 -18.47 2.08 -7.91
CA GLY A 185 -17.94 3.44 -7.77
C GLY A 185 -16.47 3.57 -8.18
N VAL A 186 -15.75 2.45 -8.38
CA VAL A 186 -14.33 2.40 -8.76
C VAL A 186 -14.18 2.41 -10.29
N PRO A 187 -13.38 3.32 -10.88
CA PRO A 187 -13.09 3.34 -12.31
C PRO A 187 -12.27 2.13 -12.76
N LEU A 188 -12.53 1.61 -13.96
CA LEU A 188 -11.73 0.52 -14.53
C LEU A 188 -10.25 0.90 -14.71
N ALA A 189 -9.96 2.20 -14.84
CA ALA A 189 -8.60 2.72 -14.87
C ALA A 189 -7.80 2.34 -13.61
N ASN A 190 -8.44 2.24 -12.44
CA ASN A 190 -7.80 1.79 -11.21
C ASN A 190 -7.22 0.38 -11.38
N PHE A 191 -8.04 -0.60 -11.77
CA PHE A 191 -7.58 -1.99 -11.98
C PHE A 191 -6.52 -2.11 -13.07
N GLY A 192 -6.63 -1.32 -14.13
CA GLY A 192 -5.59 -1.22 -15.17
C GLY A 192 -4.27 -0.68 -14.61
N GLY A 193 -4.34 0.34 -13.74
CA GLY A 193 -3.19 0.88 -13.04
C GLY A 193 -2.56 -0.10 -12.08
N TRP A 194 -3.36 -0.87 -11.32
CA TRP A 194 -2.88 -1.96 -10.48
C TRP A 194 -2.16 -3.05 -11.28
N ALA A 195 -2.60 -3.33 -12.51
CA ALA A 195 -1.89 -4.28 -13.37
C ALA A 195 -0.51 -3.74 -13.80
N ILE A 196 -0.44 -2.46 -14.19
CA ILE A 196 0.81 -1.80 -14.63
C ILE A 196 1.80 -1.68 -13.46
N VAL A 197 1.34 -1.11 -12.35
CA VAL A 197 2.15 -0.90 -11.14
C VAL A 197 2.51 -2.24 -10.50
N GLY A 198 1.58 -3.19 -10.45
CA GLY A 198 1.83 -4.55 -9.98
C GLY A 198 2.90 -5.26 -10.79
N LEU A 199 2.87 -5.16 -12.12
CA LEU A 199 3.92 -5.74 -12.97
C LEU A 199 5.28 -5.09 -12.69
N ALA A 200 5.34 -3.76 -12.61
CA ALA A 200 6.57 -3.05 -12.30
C ALA A 200 7.11 -3.44 -10.90
N LEU A 201 6.23 -3.49 -9.90
CA LEU A 201 6.57 -3.83 -8.52
C LEU A 201 7.06 -5.28 -8.40
N ILE A 202 6.36 -6.26 -8.98
CA ILE A 202 6.70 -7.69 -8.89
C ILE A 202 8.02 -8.01 -9.62
N THR A 203 8.44 -7.17 -10.58
CA THR A 203 9.67 -7.39 -11.35
C THR A 203 10.93 -6.71 -10.78
N LEU A 204 10.78 -5.85 -9.76
CA LEU A 204 11.89 -5.26 -8.98
C LEU A 204 12.78 -6.33 -8.32
#